data_AF-G3XSQ7-F1
#
_entry.id   AF-G3XSQ7-F1
#
_cell.length_a   1.000
_cell.length_b   1.000
_cell.length_c   1.000
_cell.angle_alpha   90.00
_cell.angle_beta   90.00
_cell.angle_gamma   90.00
#
_symmetry.space_group_name_H-M   'P 1'
#
loop_
_entity.id
_entity.type
_entity.pdbx_description
1 polymer ?
#
loop_
_entity_poly.entity_id
_entity_poly.type
_entity_poly.pdbx_seq_one_letter_code
_entity_poly.pdbx_strand_id
1 'polypeptide(L)'
;MHAPSISGMRTAMLSGRLTSKTLGPFAHPSSCTNPLYQALSQTRTASTSSMRVRSTQTLKPTTALRPSTTTTQLPSSLVLCRANSSAAAAAKSETVRLDWDSFFKLRASRRRYSLASSIVSSLFTTVIGVQVLSTQDLESLGAQVMGLDPFVVLGMATAACGAAGWLVGPFVGNAVWGLVYRRYKPAVMVKEKEFFDRIRRFRVDPSSNSIANPVPDYYGEKIGSVQGYRQWLKDQRAYNRKRRHFIV
;
A
#
# COMPACT_ATOMS: atom_id res chain seq x y z
N MET A 1 -22.96 -16.64 -10.74
CA MET A 1 -22.65 -16.54 -9.30
C MET A 1 -21.24 -17.04 -9.10
N HIS A 2 -20.26 -16.17 -8.85
CA HIS A 2 -18.86 -16.57 -8.65
C HIS A 2 -18.34 -15.93 -7.36
N ALA A 3 -17.96 -16.78 -6.40
CA ALA A 3 -17.25 -16.40 -5.19
C ALA A 3 -15.73 -16.42 -5.47
N PRO A 4 -14.95 -15.42 -5.03
CA PRO A 4 -13.50 -15.55 -5.01
C PRO A 4 -13.06 -16.26 -3.72
N SER A 5 -12.48 -17.45 -3.87
CA SER A 5 -11.74 -18.14 -2.82
C SER A 5 -10.49 -17.33 -2.45
N ILE A 6 -10.40 -16.88 -1.20
CA ILE A 6 -9.22 -16.21 -0.64
C ILE A 6 -8.61 -17.17 0.38
N SER A 7 -7.81 -18.11 -0.12
CA SER A 7 -6.96 -18.99 0.68
C SER A 7 -5.71 -18.21 1.13
N GLY A 8 -5.84 -17.50 2.26
CA GLY A 8 -4.71 -16.89 2.96
C GLY A 8 -4.08 -17.86 3.96
N MET A 9 -3.36 -18.88 3.48
CA MET A 9 -2.52 -19.70 4.37
C MET A 9 -1.40 -18.83 4.94
N ARG A 10 -1.38 -18.63 6.26
CA ARG A 10 -0.32 -17.91 6.95
C ARG A 10 0.78 -18.89 7.34
N THR A 11 2.01 -18.63 6.89
CA THR A 11 3.22 -19.29 7.38
C THR A 11 3.59 -18.72 8.75
N ALA A 12 3.74 -19.58 9.75
CA ALA A 12 4.24 -19.21 11.07
C ALA A 12 5.75 -18.91 10.98
N MET A 13 6.14 -17.63 11.07
CA MET A 13 7.53 -17.24 11.27
C MET A 13 7.74 -17.03 12.77
N LEU A 14 8.08 -18.10 13.49
CA LEU A 14 8.52 -18.04 14.88
C LEU A 14 10.07 -17.94 14.87
N SER A 15 10.59 -16.71 14.79
CA SER A 15 12.00 -16.44 15.10
C SER A 15 12.16 -14.99 15.51
N GLY A 16 11.93 -14.74 16.80
CA GLY A 16 12.33 -13.52 17.48
C GLY A 16 13.58 -13.80 18.31
N ARG A 17 14.74 -13.52 17.71
CA ARG A 17 16.06 -13.60 18.35
C ARG A 17 16.15 -12.48 19.40
N LEU A 18 16.11 -12.83 20.69
CA LEU A 18 16.36 -11.91 21.79
C LEU A 18 17.80 -11.41 21.71
N THR A 19 18.00 -10.11 21.57
CA THR A 19 19.31 -9.46 21.71
C THR A 19 19.27 -8.56 22.95
N SER A 20 19.83 -9.07 24.04
CA SER A 20 20.06 -8.31 25.27
C SER A 20 21.12 -7.24 25.02
N LYS A 21 20.78 -5.96 25.24
CA LYS A 21 21.77 -4.87 25.33
C LYS A 21 22.10 -4.64 26.79
N THR A 22 23.30 -5.06 27.19
CA THR A 22 23.95 -4.69 28.44
C THR A 22 24.52 -3.27 28.31
N LEU A 23 24.25 -2.42 29.31
CA LEU A 23 24.80 -1.07 29.50
C LEU A 23 26.04 -1.16 30.41
N GLY A 24 27.12 -0.46 30.03
CA GLY A 24 28.35 -0.27 30.82
C GLY A 24 29.42 0.50 30.02
N PRO A 25 30.37 1.19 30.66
CA PRO A 25 30.35 2.66 30.69
C PRO A 25 31.54 3.39 30.01
N PHE A 26 31.41 4.72 30.00
CA PHE A 26 32.36 5.78 29.62
C PHE A 26 33.86 5.48 29.72
N ALA A 27 34.59 5.82 28.66
CA ALA A 27 35.97 6.31 28.72
C ALA A 27 36.32 7.11 27.44
N HIS A 28 36.70 8.37 27.61
CA HIS A 28 37.56 9.11 26.66
C HIS A 28 39.01 8.71 26.92
N PRO A 29 39.88 8.67 25.89
CA PRO A 29 40.72 9.85 25.68
C PRO A 29 41.06 10.17 24.21
N SER A 30 41.52 11.41 24.06
CA SER A 30 42.12 12.10 22.93
C SER A 30 43.29 11.35 22.30
N SER A 31 43.40 11.36 20.96
CA SER A 31 44.59 11.85 20.23
C SER A 31 44.46 11.74 18.71
N CYS A 32 45.07 12.73 18.08
CA CYS A 32 45.28 13.07 16.69
C CYS A 32 45.79 11.94 15.77
N THR A 33 45.35 11.96 14.49
CA THR A 33 46.21 11.94 13.28
C THR A 33 45.36 11.98 12.00
N ASN A 34 45.61 12.98 11.16
CA ASN A 34 45.05 13.11 9.80
C ASN A 34 45.79 12.18 8.83
N PRO A 35 45.08 11.56 7.86
CA PRO A 35 45.68 11.25 6.58
C PRO A 35 45.11 12.16 5.47
N LEU A 36 46.02 13.04 5.05
CA LEU A 36 46.24 13.65 3.74
C LEU A 36 45.52 12.93 2.56
N TYR A 37 44.51 13.59 1.97
CA TYR A 37 44.02 13.25 0.63
C TYR A 37 44.97 13.86 -0.40
N GLN A 38 45.72 13.02 -1.12
CA GLN A 38 46.44 13.45 -2.31
C GLN A 38 45.47 13.59 -3.48
N ALA A 39 45.35 14.83 -3.94
CA ALA A 39 44.80 15.19 -5.22
C ALA A 39 45.76 14.77 -6.35
N LEU A 40 45.24 14.14 -7.39
CA LEU A 40 45.88 14.12 -8.71
C LEU A 40 44.88 14.66 -9.72
N SER A 41 45.14 15.92 -10.07
CA SER A 41 44.56 16.68 -11.16
C SER A 41 45.00 16.07 -12.49
N GLN A 42 44.05 15.80 -13.39
CA GLN A 42 44.33 15.71 -14.83
C GLN A 42 43.54 16.79 -15.56
N THR A 43 44.28 17.81 -15.97
CA THR A 43 44.05 18.69 -17.11
C THR A 43 44.21 17.83 -18.40
N ARG A 44 43.71 18.10 -19.61
CA ARG A 44 43.14 19.27 -20.28
C ARG A 44 42.58 18.83 -21.65
N THR A 45 41.60 19.57 -22.17
CA THR A 45 41.31 19.92 -23.60
C THR A 45 41.22 18.85 -24.70
N ALA A 46 40.07 18.81 -25.38
CA ALA A 46 39.99 19.15 -26.80
C ALA A 46 38.55 19.48 -27.22
N SER A 47 38.39 20.65 -27.83
CA SER A 47 37.20 21.11 -28.52
C SER A 47 37.05 20.40 -29.85
N THR A 48 35.84 19.96 -30.20
CA THR A 48 35.43 19.82 -31.61
C THR A 48 33.97 20.18 -31.76
N SER A 49 33.79 21.28 -32.47
CA SER A 49 32.54 21.78 -33.03
C SER A 49 31.95 20.76 -34.01
N SER A 50 30.63 20.57 -33.99
CA SER A 50 29.86 20.43 -35.24
C SER A 50 28.36 20.70 -35.04
N MET A 51 27.94 21.79 -35.67
CA MET A 51 26.76 21.94 -36.52
C MET A 51 25.38 21.63 -35.94
N ARG A 52 24.72 22.74 -35.59
CA ARG A 52 23.28 22.96 -35.47
C ARG A 52 22.59 22.77 -36.83
N VAL A 53 21.64 21.83 -36.94
CA VAL A 53 20.63 21.84 -38.01
C VAL A 53 19.30 22.29 -37.43
N ARG A 54 18.90 23.50 -37.85
CA ARG A 54 17.61 24.12 -37.59
C ARG A 54 16.69 23.72 -38.73
N SER A 55 15.65 22.93 -38.45
CA SER A 55 14.56 22.73 -39.40
C SER A 55 13.44 23.73 -39.08
N THR A 56 13.31 24.71 -39.97
CA THR A 56 12.17 25.63 -40.05
C THR A 56 11.12 25.02 -40.96
N GLN A 57 9.92 24.78 -40.46
CA GLN A 57 8.74 24.70 -41.32
C GLN A 57 7.74 25.76 -40.87
N THR A 58 7.50 26.68 -41.80
CA THR A 58 6.60 27.82 -41.76
C THR A 58 5.40 27.56 -42.68
N LEU A 59 4.33 28.31 -42.43
CA LEU A 59 3.14 28.57 -43.27
C LEU A 59 1.98 27.56 -43.08
N LYS A 60 0.71 27.94 -42.82
CA LYS A 60 0.00 29.24 -42.84
C LYS A 60 -1.36 29.10 -42.09
N PRO A 61 -2.01 30.22 -41.72
CA PRO A 61 -3.28 30.27 -40.99
C PRO A 61 -4.49 30.45 -41.93
N THR A 62 -5.69 30.08 -41.50
CA THR A 62 -6.94 30.62 -42.08
C THR A 62 -8.04 30.66 -41.03
N THR A 63 -8.31 31.87 -40.55
CA THR A 63 -9.54 32.31 -39.92
C THR A 63 -10.52 32.73 -41.02
N ALA A 64 -11.78 32.30 -40.97
CA ALA A 64 -12.87 32.98 -41.67
C ALA A 64 -14.19 32.80 -40.92
N LEU A 65 -14.94 33.90 -40.88
CA LEU A 65 -16.17 34.13 -40.12
C LEU A 65 -17.43 33.54 -40.80
N ARG A 66 -18.42 33.28 -39.93
CA ARG A 66 -19.91 33.35 -40.05
C ARG A 66 -20.49 33.91 -41.37
N PRO A 67 -21.68 33.46 -41.81
CA PRO A 67 -22.91 34.19 -41.45
C PRO A 67 -24.13 33.31 -41.10
N SER A 68 -25.10 33.95 -40.47
CA SER A 68 -26.40 33.42 -40.03
C SER A 68 -27.47 33.53 -41.09
N THR A 69 -28.45 32.62 -41.07
CA THR A 69 -29.79 32.85 -41.64
C THR A 69 -30.87 32.31 -40.71
N THR A 70 -31.73 33.24 -40.30
CA THR A 70 -32.99 33.12 -39.59
C THR A 70 -34.03 32.40 -40.44
N THR A 71 -34.90 31.55 -39.87
CA THR A 71 -36.34 31.49 -40.19
C THR A 71 -37.10 30.72 -39.09
N THR A 72 -38.16 31.40 -38.64
CA THR A 72 -39.27 31.12 -37.72
C THR A 72 -40.00 29.79 -37.97
N GLN A 73 -40.53 29.11 -36.92
CA GLN A 73 -41.95 28.70 -36.72
C GLN A 73 -42.13 27.85 -35.43
N LEU A 74 -43.17 28.19 -34.64
CA LEU A 74 -43.73 27.53 -33.43
C LEU A 74 -44.88 26.54 -33.83
N PRO A 75 -45.66 25.92 -32.91
CA PRO A 75 -45.31 25.08 -31.76
C PRO A 75 -46.22 23.82 -31.67
N SER A 76 -45.74 22.68 -31.18
CA SER A 76 -46.64 21.65 -30.61
C SER A 76 -45.89 20.44 -30.08
N SER A 77 -45.76 20.34 -28.76
CA SER A 77 -46.14 19.15 -28.00
C SER A 77 -45.79 19.38 -26.54
N LEU A 78 -46.75 19.11 -25.67
CA LEU A 78 -46.67 19.21 -24.21
C LEU A 78 -45.45 18.43 -23.69
N VAL A 79 -44.37 19.13 -23.36
CA VAL A 79 -43.29 18.56 -22.56
C VAL A 79 -43.76 18.64 -21.12
N LEU A 80 -44.14 17.47 -20.59
CA LEU A 80 -44.35 17.25 -19.17
C LEU A 80 -43.11 17.79 -18.43
N CYS A 81 -43.26 18.89 -17.71
CA CYS A 81 -42.21 19.41 -16.83
C CYS A 81 -41.95 18.39 -15.74
N ARG A 82 -41.03 17.46 -15.99
CA ARG A 82 -40.43 16.65 -14.94
C ARG A 82 -39.55 17.61 -14.14
N ALA A 83 -40.03 18.01 -12.97
CA ALA A 83 -39.24 18.75 -12.00
C ALA A 83 -37.92 18.00 -11.78
N ASN A 84 -36.84 18.55 -12.35
CA ASN A 84 -35.50 18.05 -12.15
C ASN A 84 -35.08 18.46 -10.73
N SER A 85 -35.41 17.63 -9.75
CA SER A 85 -34.95 17.75 -8.37
C SER A 85 -33.45 17.43 -8.27
N SER A 86 -32.60 18.09 -9.06
CA SER A 86 -31.14 17.96 -8.97
C SER A 86 -30.51 18.92 -7.95
N ALA A 87 -31.27 19.90 -7.45
CA ALA A 87 -30.77 20.82 -6.42
C ALA A 87 -30.66 20.17 -5.03
N ALA A 88 -31.45 19.14 -4.73
CA ALA A 88 -31.36 18.38 -3.47
C ALA A 88 -30.31 17.25 -3.51
N ALA A 89 -29.87 16.84 -4.70
CA ALA A 89 -28.76 15.89 -4.88
C ALA A 89 -27.39 16.56 -4.73
N ALA A 90 -27.30 17.87 -5.00
CA ALA A 90 -26.07 18.65 -4.83
C ALA A 90 -25.66 18.86 -3.36
N ALA A 91 -26.61 18.74 -2.42
CA ALA A 91 -26.39 19.03 -1.00
C ALA A 91 -26.11 17.80 -0.11
N LYS A 92 -26.16 16.56 -0.66
CA LYS A 92 -25.94 15.31 0.12
C LYS A 92 -24.78 14.45 -0.35
N SER A 93 -24.06 14.86 -1.38
CA SER A 93 -22.83 14.20 -1.82
C SER A 93 -21.65 15.18 -1.86
N GLU A 94 -21.32 15.77 -0.71
CA GLU A 94 -19.89 15.85 -0.40
C GLU A 94 -19.41 14.40 -0.28
N THR A 95 -19.10 13.80 -1.43
CA THR A 95 -18.19 12.66 -1.47
C THR A 95 -16.94 13.14 -0.78
N VAL A 96 -16.78 12.78 0.49
CA VAL A 96 -15.69 13.27 1.34
C VAL A 96 -14.41 13.14 0.52
N ARG A 97 -13.91 14.28 0.04
CA ARG A 97 -12.69 14.32 -0.77
C ARG A 97 -11.57 13.93 0.16
N LEU A 98 -11.28 12.64 0.18
CA LEU A 98 -10.30 12.06 1.09
C LEU A 98 -8.94 12.64 0.71
N ASP A 99 -8.20 13.22 1.66
CA ASP A 99 -6.82 13.68 1.37
C ASP A 99 -5.86 12.50 1.10
N TRP A 100 -4.71 12.75 0.46
CA TRP A 100 -3.70 11.71 0.19
C TRP A 100 -3.15 11.10 1.48
N ASP A 101 -2.93 11.89 2.53
CA ASP A 101 -2.45 11.35 3.80
C ASP A 101 -3.51 10.48 4.48
N SER A 102 -4.78 10.90 4.41
CA SER A 102 -5.92 10.12 4.91
C SER A 102 -6.13 8.83 4.11
N PHE A 103 -5.92 8.85 2.79
CA PHE A 103 -5.97 7.66 1.94
C PHE A 103 -4.94 6.61 2.35
N PHE A 104 -3.68 7.02 2.52
CA PHE A 104 -2.62 6.10 2.93
C PHE A 104 -2.84 5.57 4.35
N LYS A 105 -3.33 6.40 5.28
CA LYS A 105 -3.75 5.97 6.61
C LYS A 105 -4.88 4.92 6.54
N LEU A 106 -5.88 5.12 5.68
CA LEU A 106 -6.98 4.15 5.51
C LEU A 106 -6.51 2.83 4.93
N ARG A 107 -5.62 2.87 3.92
CA ARG A 107 -5.00 1.67 3.34
C ARG A 107 -4.18 0.90 4.38
N ALA A 108 -3.37 1.60 5.17
CA ALA A 108 -2.59 1.00 6.25
C ALA A 108 -3.50 0.44 7.37
N SER A 109 -4.59 1.14 7.67
CA SER A 109 -5.53 0.75 8.71
C SER A 109 -6.12 -0.63 8.44
N ARG A 110 -6.52 -0.93 7.19
CA ARG A 110 -7.12 -2.22 6.82
C ARG A 110 -6.26 -3.41 7.27
N ARG A 111 -4.93 -3.34 7.06
CA ARG A 111 -3.99 -4.39 7.49
C ARG A 111 -3.87 -4.46 9.02
N ARG A 112 -3.88 -3.30 9.70
CA ARG A 112 -3.83 -3.24 11.17
C ARG A 112 -5.09 -3.83 11.81
N TYR A 113 -6.28 -3.56 11.27
CA TYR A 113 -7.53 -4.13 11.76
C TYR A 113 -7.55 -5.65 11.63
N SER A 114 -7.06 -6.22 10.52
CA SER A 114 -6.95 -7.68 10.37
C SER A 114 -5.95 -8.33 11.32
N LEU A 115 -4.87 -7.62 11.70
CA LEU A 115 -3.90 -8.13 12.68
C LEU A 115 -4.45 -8.00 14.11
N ALA A 116 -5.00 -6.83 14.44
CA ALA A 116 -5.61 -6.58 15.73
C ALA A 116 -6.77 -7.55 16.00
N SER A 117 -7.62 -7.81 15.01
CA SER A 117 -8.73 -8.75 15.15
C SER A 117 -8.26 -10.20 15.30
N SER A 118 -7.17 -10.61 14.65
CA SER A 118 -6.54 -11.92 14.91
C SER A 118 -6.09 -12.06 16.35
N ILE A 119 -5.44 -11.03 16.91
CA ILE A 119 -4.95 -11.05 18.29
C ILE A 119 -6.13 -11.09 19.26
N VAL A 120 -7.10 -10.18 19.08
CA VAL A 120 -8.28 -10.10 19.94
C VAL A 120 -9.11 -11.38 19.86
N SER A 121 -9.34 -11.93 18.67
CA SER A 121 -10.09 -13.17 18.50
C SER A 121 -9.35 -14.37 19.10
N SER A 122 -8.02 -14.43 18.98
CA SER A 122 -7.20 -15.48 19.60
C SER A 122 -7.28 -15.41 21.13
N LEU A 123 -7.13 -14.21 21.71
CA LEU A 123 -7.28 -14.03 23.16
C LEU A 123 -8.69 -14.39 23.62
N PHE A 124 -9.71 -13.95 22.89
CA PHE A 124 -11.11 -14.22 23.22
C PHE A 124 -11.44 -15.73 23.19
N THR A 125 -11.01 -16.44 22.14
CA THR A 125 -11.22 -17.89 22.07
C THR A 125 -10.37 -18.66 23.07
N THR A 126 -9.17 -18.16 23.43
CA THR A 126 -8.38 -18.75 24.51
C THR A 126 -9.05 -18.59 25.86
N VAL A 127 -9.57 -17.40 26.19
CA VAL A 127 -10.29 -17.15 27.46
C VAL A 127 -11.52 -18.06 27.55
N ILE A 128 -12.33 -18.12 26.50
CA ILE A 128 -13.49 -19.02 26.45
C ILE A 128 -13.05 -20.48 26.49
N GLY A 129 -12.00 -20.84 25.75
CA GLY A 129 -11.47 -22.20 25.69
C GLY A 129 -10.98 -22.70 27.04
N VAL A 130 -10.25 -21.87 27.79
CA VAL A 130 -9.80 -22.18 29.16
C VAL A 130 -10.99 -22.28 30.11
N GLN A 131 -11.98 -21.39 29.99
CA GLN A 131 -13.19 -21.46 30.81
C GLN A 131 -13.97 -22.76 30.57
N VAL A 132 -14.10 -23.18 29.30
CA VAL A 132 -14.75 -24.45 28.92
C VAL A 132 -13.90 -25.63 29.37
N LEU A 133 -12.57 -25.58 29.24
CA LEU A 133 -11.69 -26.65 29.73
C LEU A 133 -11.72 -26.78 31.26
N SER A 134 -11.92 -25.69 31.98
CA SER A 134 -12.02 -25.72 33.44
C SER A 134 -13.27 -26.46 33.95
N THR A 135 -14.29 -26.63 33.10
CA THR A 135 -15.49 -27.40 33.46
C THR A 135 -15.43 -28.87 33.00
N GLN A 136 -14.39 -29.25 32.25
CA GLN A 136 -14.17 -30.62 31.82
C GLN A 136 -13.18 -31.33 32.74
N ASP A 137 -13.41 -32.61 33.01
CA ASP A 137 -12.47 -33.43 33.79
C ASP A 137 -11.20 -33.72 32.97
N LEU A 138 -10.16 -32.92 33.20
CA LEU A 138 -8.87 -33.00 32.50
C LEU A 138 -8.15 -34.34 32.72
N GLU A 139 -8.37 -35.02 33.84
CA GLU A 139 -7.83 -36.36 34.09
C GLU A 139 -8.39 -37.40 33.10
N SER A 140 -9.68 -37.33 32.80
CA SER A 140 -10.32 -38.24 31.84
C SER A 140 -9.80 -37.98 30.42
N LEU A 141 -9.64 -36.70 30.02
CA LEU A 141 -9.09 -36.30 28.73
C LEU A 141 -7.61 -36.65 28.59
N GLY A 142 -6.81 -36.48 29.66
CA GLY A 142 -5.38 -36.83 29.64
C GLY A 142 -5.14 -38.33 29.54
N ALA A 143 -5.86 -39.12 30.33
CA ALA A 143 -5.79 -40.58 30.30
C ALA A 143 -6.33 -41.15 28.97
N GLN A 144 -7.41 -40.58 28.43
CA GLN A 144 -8.07 -41.08 27.23
C GLN A 144 -7.39 -40.67 25.91
N VAL A 145 -6.77 -39.50 25.85
CA VAL A 145 -6.24 -38.98 24.58
C VAL A 145 -4.85 -39.54 24.28
N MET A 146 -3.95 -39.74 25.26
CA MET A 146 -2.58 -40.25 25.01
C MET A 146 -1.80 -40.78 26.25
N GLY A 147 -2.38 -40.84 27.45
CA GLY A 147 -1.60 -41.09 28.68
C GLY A 147 -0.61 -39.96 29.01
N LEU A 148 -0.89 -38.76 28.48
CA LEU A 148 -0.10 -37.54 28.65
C LEU A 148 -0.50 -36.81 29.94
N ASP A 149 0.47 -36.13 30.56
CA ASP A 149 0.23 -35.30 31.76
C ASP A 149 -0.88 -34.25 31.49
N PRO A 150 -1.90 -34.15 32.37
CA PRO A 150 -2.96 -33.13 32.29
C PRO A 150 -2.47 -31.71 32.00
N PHE A 151 -1.29 -31.30 32.50
CA PHE A 151 -0.74 -29.97 32.22
C PHE A 151 -0.32 -29.80 30.74
N VAL A 152 0.21 -30.85 30.12
CA VAL A 152 0.60 -30.82 28.70
C VAL A 152 -0.65 -30.80 27.82
N VAL A 153 -1.68 -31.58 28.17
CA VAL A 153 -2.96 -31.58 27.46
C VAL A 153 -3.66 -30.22 27.56
N LEU A 154 -3.67 -29.62 28.75
CA LEU A 154 -4.18 -28.26 28.96
C LEU A 154 -3.42 -27.24 28.10
N GLY A 155 -2.08 -27.32 28.06
CA GLY A 155 -1.25 -26.44 27.23
C GLY A 155 -1.55 -26.58 25.74
N MET A 156 -1.64 -27.81 25.23
CA MET A 156 -1.95 -28.07 23.82
C MET A 156 -3.37 -27.65 23.45
N ALA A 157 -4.37 -27.95 24.29
CA ALA A 157 -5.75 -27.58 24.06
C ALA A 157 -5.92 -26.04 24.09
N THR A 158 -5.27 -25.36 25.04
CA THR A 158 -5.25 -23.90 25.10
C THR A 158 -4.60 -23.29 23.87
N ALA A 159 -3.47 -23.85 23.41
CA ALA A 159 -2.80 -23.45 22.18
C ALA A 159 -3.69 -23.67 20.94
N ALA A 160 -4.42 -24.80 20.88
CA ALA A 160 -5.36 -25.10 19.81
C ALA A 160 -6.52 -24.09 19.77
N CYS A 161 -7.11 -23.74 20.93
CA CYS A 161 -8.15 -22.72 21.02
C CYS A 161 -7.64 -21.34 20.57
N GLY A 162 -6.40 -20.96 20.94
CA GLY A 162 -5.78 -19.71 20.49
C GLY A 162 -5.50 -19.70 18.98
N ALA A 163 -4.97 -20.80 18.44
CA ALA A 163 -4.70 -20.96 17.01
C ALA A 163 -6.01 -20.91 16.18
N ALA A 164 -7.07 -21.55 16.66
CA ALA A 164 -8.38 -21.52 16.03
C ALA A 164 -8.94 -20.07 15.97
N GLY A 165 -8.90 -19.33 17.08
CA GLY A 165 -9.35 -17.93 17.08
C GLY A 165 -8.47 -17.01 16.22
N TRP A 166 -7.18 -17.28 16.14
CA TRP A 166 -6.28 -16.51 15.28
C TRP A 166 -6.61 -16.66 13.79
N LEU A 167 -7.05 -17.86 13.37
CA LEU A 167 -7.49 -18.15 11.99
C LEU A 167 -8.80 -17.44 11.63
N VAL A 168 -9.74 -17.34 12.58
CA VAL A 168 -11.05 -16.69 12.36
C VAL A 168 -10.94 -15.17 12.39
N GLY A 169 -10.03 -14.62 13.19
CA GLY A 169 -9.93 -13.19 13.43
C GLY A 169 -9.82 -12.27 12.20
N PRO A 170 -9.11 -12.58 11.10
CA PRO A 170 -9.03 -11.71 9.93
C PRO A 170 -10.37 -11.49 9.22
N PHE A 171 -11.24 -12.50 9.20
CA PHE A 171 -12.57 -12.41 8.60
C PHE A 171 -13.42 -11.42 9.38
N VAL A 172 -13.42 -11.55 10.72
CA VAL A 172 -14.10 -10.63 11.64
C VAL A 172 -13.54 -9.21 11.50
N GLY A 173 -12.21 -9.05 11.49
CA GLY A 173 -11.58 -7.74 11.35
C GLY A 173 -11.88 -7.03 10.04
N ASN A 174 -11.90 -7.77 8.92
CA ASN A 174 -12.22 -7.20 7.62
C ASN A 174 -13.72 -6.83 7.53
N ALA A 175 -14.60 -7.59 8.17
CA ALA A 175 -16.02 -7.24 8.30
C ALA A 175 -16.20 -5.95 9.13
N VAL A 176 -15.59 -5.87 10.32
CA VAL A 176 -15.66 -4.69 11.19
C VAL A 176 -15.09 -3.45 10.51
N TRP A 177 -13.91 -3.54 9.89
CA TRP A 177 -13.35 -2.43 9.11
C TRP A 177 -14.31 -2.00 7.99
N GLY A 178 -14.93 -2.97 7.34
CA GLY A 178 -15.88 -2.75 6.27
C GLY A 178 -17.14 -1.99 6.71
N LEU A 179 -17.58 -2.18 7.95
CA LEU A 179 -18.72 -1.50 8.56
C LEU A 179 -18.31 -0.09 9.03
N VAL A 180 -17.21 0.03 9.78
CA VAL A 180 -16.71 1.31 10.34
C VAL A 180 -16.40 2.32 9.23
N TYR A 181 -15.76 1.88 8.15
CA TYR A 181 -15.34 2.76 7.06
C TYR A 181 -16.28 2.72 5.85
N ARG A 182 -17.54 2.26 6.02
CA ARG A 182 -18.52 2.14 4.92
C ARG A 182 -18.70 3.43 4.12
N ARG A 183 -18.68 4.58 4.81
CA ARG A 183 -18.84 5.91 4.18
C ARG A 183 -17.64 6.31 3.32
N TYR A 184 -16.44 5.87 3.68
CA TYR A 184 -15.19 6.24 2.98
C TYR A 184 -14.80 5.26 1.88
N LYS A 185 -15.33 4.03 1.88
CA LYS A 185 -15.08 3.00 0.86
C LYS A 185 -15.15 3.52 -0.58
N PRO A 186 -16.22 4.21 -1.04
CA PRO A 186 -16.28 4.66 -2.43
C PRO A 186 -15.20 5.70 -2.75
N ALA A 187 -14.94 6.64 -1.83
CA ALA A 187 -13.89 7.65 -1.99
C ALA A 187 -12.48 7.03 -2.04
N VAL A 188 -12.23 6.00 -1.22
CA VAL A 188 -10.97 5.24 -1.24
C VAL A 188 -10.80 4.52 -2.58
N MET A 189 -11.83 3.88 -3.11
CA MET A 189 -11.74 3.16 -4.38
C MET A 189 -11.42 4.10 -5.56
N VAL A 190 -12.00 5.30 -5.57
CA VAL A 190 -11.66 6.31 -6.59
C VAL A 190 -10.20 6.74 -6.46
N LYS A 191 -9.75 7.07 -5.24
CA LYS A 191 -8.34 7.42 -5.00
C LYS A 191 -7.36 6.28 -5.27
N GLU A 192 -7.76 5.04 -5.03
CA GLU A 192 -6.94 3.87 -5.30
C GLU A 192 -6.72 3.69 -6.81
N LYS A 193 -7.75 3.94 -7.63
CA LYS A 193 -7.60 4.00 -9.09
C LYS A 193 -6.66 5.12 -9.51
N GLU A 194 -6.86 6.34 -9.00
CA GLU A 194 -5.97 7.48 -9.30
C GLU A 194 -4.52 7.20 -8.90
N PHE A 195 -4.31 6.57 -7.74
CA PHE A 195 -3.00 6.14 -7.27
C PHE A 195 -2.38 5.14 -8.23
N PHE A 196 -3.13 4.11 -8.63
CA PHE A 196 -2.66 3.11 -9.58
C PHE A 196 -2.31 3.72 -10.93
N ASP A 197 -3.11 4.67 -11.44
CA ASP A 197 -2.83 5.37 -12.69
C ASP A 197 -1.56 6.22 -12.61
N ARG A 198 -1.26 6.79 -11.43
CA ARG A 198 0.02 7.48 -11.20
C ARG A 198 1.19 6.49 -11.19
N ILE A 199 1.07 5.36 -10.49
CA ILE A 199 2.12 4.33 -10.46
C ILE A 199 2.36 3.77 -11.87
N ARG A 200 1.31 3.45 -12.61
CA ARG A 200 1.39 2.95 -13.99
C ARG A 200 2.12 3.90 -14.93
N ARG A 201 1.97 5.21 -14.74
CA ARG A 201 2.64 6.24 -15.57
C ARG A 201 4.13 6.40 -15.27
N PHE A 202 4.54 6.20 -14.01
CA PHE A 202 5.91 6.47 -13.57
C PHE A 202 6.76 5.21 -13.30
N ARG A 203 6.17 4.01 -13.37
CA ARG A 203 6.90 2.75 -13.24
C ARG A 203 7.87 2.56 -14.41
N VAL A 204 9.04 1.99 -14.12
CA VAL A 204 9.99 1.58 -15.15
C VAL A 204 9.72 0.15 -15.61
N ASP A 205 9.99 -0.14 -16.88
CA ASP A 205 9.82 -1.48 -17.47
C ASP A 205 10.77 -2.51 -16.81
N PRO A 206 10.23 -3.64 -16.32
CA PRO A 206 10.99 -4.62 -15.55
C PRO A 206 11.85 -5.52 -16.43
N SER A 207 11.67 -5.51 -17.76
CA SER A 207 12.36 -6.34 -18.75
C SER A 207 13.86 -6.08 -18.88
N SER A 208 14.38 -5.15 -18.10
CA SER A 208 15.70 -4.56 -18.26
C SER A 208 16.49 -4.53 -16.96
N ASN A 209 16.12 -5.44 -16.06
CA ASN A 209 16.80 -5.60 -14.81
C ASN A 209 18.19 -6.21 -15.03
N SER A 210 19.19 -5.69 -14.31
CA SER A 210 20.49 -6.32 -14.20
C SER A 210 20.73 -6.70 -12.74
N ILE A 211 21.51 -7.77 -12.52
CA ILE A 211 21.88 -8.23 -11.17
C ILE A 211 22.54 -7.10 -10.34
N ALA A 212 23.25 -6.18 -11.01
CA ALA A 212 23.92 -5.03 -10.38
C ALA A 212 22.98 -3.85 -10.06
N ASN A 213 21.76 -3.83 -10.60
CA ASN A 213 20.79 -2.76 -10.39
C ASN A 213 19.38 -3.37 -10.25
N PRO A 214 19.00 -3.85 -9.05
CA PRO A 214 17.68 -4.44 -8.83
C PRO A 214 16.56 -3.42 -9.12
N VAL A 215 15.44 -3.92 -9.65
CA VAL A 215 14.31 -3.09 -10.08
C VAL A 215 13.63 -2.54 -8.81
N PRO A 216 13.41 -1.22 -8.71
CA PRO A 216 12.64 -0.67 -7.61
C PRO A 216 11.22 -1.23 -7.65
N ASP A 217 10.57 -1.33 -6.47
CA ASP A 217 9.22 -1.91 -6.29
C ASP A 217 8.27 -1.57 -7.46
N TYR A 218 8.00 -2.57 -8.30
CA TYR A 218 7.29 -2.41 -9.57
C TYR A 218 5.80 -2.08 -9.37
N TYR A 219 5.21 -2.57 -8.27
CA TYR A 219 3.79 -2.39 -7.98
C TYR A 219 3.51 -1.27 -6.97
N GLY A 220 4.56 -0.72 -6.35
CA GLY A 220 4.42 0.31 -5.31
C GLY A 220 3.75 -0.23 -4.05
N GLU A 221 3.91 -1.52 -3.75
CA GLU A 221 3.36 -2.18 -2.57
C GLU A 221 3.84 -1.50 -1.27
N LYS A 222 5.09 -1.04 -1.25
CA LYS A 222 5.71 -0.42 -0.07
C LYS A 222 5.34 1.05 0.12
N ILE A 223 4.55 1.64 -0.78
CA ILE A 223 4.14 3.05 -0.70
C ILE A 223 2.99 3.19 0.30
N GLY A 224 3.36 3.47 1.55
CA GLY A 224 2.42 3.69 2.66
C GLY A 224 2.23 5.15 3.07
N SER A 225 2.83 6.11 2.36
CA SER A 225 2.73 7.54 2.65
C SER A 225 3.10 8.40 1.42
N VAL A 226 2.75 9.69 1.45
CA VAL A 226 3.15 10.65 0.40
C VAL A 226 4.67 10.78 0.31
N GLN A 227 5.37 10.74 1.44
CA GLN A 227 6.84 10.77 1.46
C GLN A 227 7.43 9.53 0.81
N GLY A 228 6.87 8.34 1.09
CA GLY A 228 7.24 7.09 0.43
C GLY A 228 7.02 7.14 -1.07
N TYR A 229 5.94 7.78 -1.53
CA TYR A 229 5.68 7.99 -2.96
C TYR A 229 6.75 8.88 -3.61
N ARG A 230 7.16 9.96 -2.96
CA ARG A 230 8.24 10.83 -3.48
C ARG A 230 9.57 10.11 -3.53
N GLN A 231 9.88 9.30 -2.53
CA GLN A 231 11.11 8.49 -2.52
C GLN A 231 11.07 7.48 -3.67
N TRP A 232 9.97 6.77 -3.83
CA TRP A 232 9.77 5.83 -4.92
C TRP A 232 9.97 6.48 -6.30
N LEU A 233 9.45 7.71 -6.52
CA LEU A 233 9.70 8.45 -7.77
C LEU A 233 11.19 8.78 -7.99
N LYS A 234 11.94 9.07 -6.93
CA LYS A 234 13.39 9.28 -7.02
C LYS A 234 14.09 7.99 -7.40
N ASP A 235 13.68 6.86 -6.82
CA ASP A 235 14.26 5.55 -7.09
C ASP A 235 14.02 5.13 -8.56
N GLN A 236 12.81 5.37 -9.11
CA GLN A 236 12.51 5.16 -10.53
C GLN A 236 13.40 6.01 -11.44
N ARG A 237 13.61 7.30 -11.11
CA ARG A 237 14.50 8.19 -11.88
C ARG A 237 15.97 7.78 -11.78
N ALA A 238 16.43 7.38 -10.60
CA ALA A 238 17.79 6.88 -10.38
C ALA A 238 18.03 5.61 -11.20
N TYR A 239 17.06 4.69 -11.21
CA TYR A 239 17.10 3.48 -12.03
C TYR A 239 17.15 3.80 -13.53
N ASN A 240 16.31 4.71 -14.02
CA ASN A 240 16.36 5.17 -15.41
C ASN A 240 17.69 5.83 -15.79
N ARG A 241 18.27 6.64 -14.89
CA ARG A 241 19.58 7.27 -15.13
C ARG A 241 20.70 6.22 -15.25
N LYS A 242 20.70 5.24 -14.33
CA LYS A 242 21.66 4.13 -14.35
C LYS A 242 21.54 3.34 -15.65
N ARG A 243 20.32 2.97 -16.05
CA ARG A 243 20.07 2.23 -17.30
C ARG A 243 20.61 2.93 -18.55
N ARG A 244 20.43 4.26 -18.65
CA ARG A 244 20.96 5.03 -19.79
C ARG A 244 22.48 5.05 -19.85
N HIS A 245 23.16 4.96 -18.71
CA HIS A 245 24.62 5.00 -18.64
C HIS A 245 25.27 3.67 -19.07
N PHE A 246 24.55 2.55 -19.04
CA PHE A 246 25.07 1.24 -19.45
C PHE A 246 24.78 0.88 -20.93
N ILE A 247 24.20 1.80 -21.71
CA ILE A 247 23.85 1.60 -23.14
C ILE A 247 24.75 2.47 -24.05
N VAL A 248 26.00 2.72 -23.65
CA VAL A 248 27.01 3.36 -24.51
C VAL A 248 28.05 2.33 -24.89
#